data_AF-N6T034-F1
#
_entry.id   AF-N6T034-F1
#
_cell.length_a   1.000
_cell.length_b   1.000
_cell.length_c   1.000
_cell.angle_alpha   90.00
_cell.angle_beta   90.00
_cell.angle_gamma   90.00
#
_symmetry.space_group_name_H-M   'P 1'
#
loop_
_entity.id
_entity.type
_entity.pdbx_description
1 polymer ?
#
loop_
_entity_poly.entity_id
_entity_poly.type
_entity_poly.pdbx_seq_one_letter_code
_entity_poly.pdbx_strand_id
1 'polypeptide(L)'
;MGQRWNKFALLMWKNWMLQYRKPLQTVIEILAPVLFSILLVVIRSLVDPESHDAVAYKPFCTIPNLTAANTYNLCGEPQVVSSKYQSAFRRFTSLAEDATNGTAKGMLLYTPQDEASSAIMAPLNSSFELVGFNSSTDMETHFLAAGQAVFAGVEFYNLSKENVDFALR
;
A
#
# COMPACT_ATOMS: atom_id res chain seq x y z
N MET A 1 34.54 -48.30 -35.29
CA MET A 1 33.75 -47.06 -35.06
C MET A 1 34.33 -45.78 -35.70
N GLY A 2 35.40 -45.84 -36.52
CA GLY A 2 36.05 -44.63 -37.10
C GLY A 2 35.42 -44.05 -38.38
N GLN A 3 34.64 -44.84 -39.14
CA GLN A 3 34.10 -44.34 -40.43
C GLN A 3 33.04 -43.24 -40.30
N ARG A 4 32.32 -43.19 -39.17
CA ARG A 4 31.35 -42.11 -38.89
C ARG A 4 32.04 -40.79 -38.56
N TRP A 5 33.19 -40.85 -37.86
CA TRP A 5 34.04 -39.70 -37.57
C TRP A 5 34.64 -39.09 -38.83
N ASN A 6 35.13 -39.93 -39.75
CA ASN A 6 35.66 -39.44 -41.03
C ASN A 6 34.57 -38.71 -41.85
N LYS A 7 33.34 -39.24 -41.87
CA LYS A 7 32.19 -38.57 -42.51
C LYS A 7 31.81 -37.26 -41.82
N PHE A 8 31.85 -37.20 -40.49
CA PHE A 8 31.61 -35.97 -39.73
C PHE A 8 32.66 -34.90 -40.02
N ALA A 9 33.95 -35.26 -40.03
CA ALA A 9 35.03 -34.34 -40.37
C ALA A 9 34.92 -33.82 -41.81
N LEU A 10 34.55 -34.68 -42.77
CA LEU A 10 34.29 -34.30 -44.16
C LEU A 10 33.12 -33.31 -44.29
N LEU A 11 32.04 -33.54 -43.54
CA LEU A 11 30.88 -32.63 -43.50
C LEU A 11 31.25 -31.29 -42.86
N MET A 12 32.02 -31.31 -41.76
CA MET A 12 32.47 -30.09 -41.09
C MET A 12 33.42 -29.28 -41.98
N TRP A 13 34.42 -29.93 -42.61
CA TRP A 13 35.35 -29.28 -43.53
C TRP A 13 34.65 -28.68 -44.75
N LYS A 14 33.67 -29.40 -45.31
CA LYS A 14 32.84 -28.90 -46.42
C LYS A 14 32.00 -27.71 -46.01
N ASN A 15 31.35 -27.74 -44.84
CA ASN A 15 30.57 -26.62 -44.32
C ASN A 15 31.45 -25.41 -43.96
N TRP A 16 32.65 -25.66 -43.42
CA TRP A 16 33.65 -24.64 -43.12
C TRP A 16 34.12 -23.91 -44.38
N MET A 17 34.46 -24.66 -45.43
CA MET A 17 34.88 -24.09 -46.70
C MET A 17 33.75 -23.29 -47.38
N LEU A 18 32.48 -23.69 -47.18
CA LEU A 18 31.32 -22.99 -47.72
C LEU A 18 31.10 -21.62 -47.04
N GLN A 19 31.26 -21.56 -45.71
CA GLN A 19 31.21 -20.29 -44.95
C GLN A 19 32.40 -19.38 -45.29
N TYR A 20 33.60 -19.94 -45.52
CA TYR A 20 34.79 -19.15 -45.90
C TYR A 20 34.62 -18.37 -47.21
N ARG A 21 33.78 -18.85 -48.15
CA ARG A 21 33.49 -18.17 -49.42
C ARG A 21 32.44 -17.05 -49.31
N LYS A 22 31.77 -16.90 -48.16
CA LYS A 22 30.86 -15.76 -47.86
C LYS A 22 31.33 -14.99 -46.61
N PRO A 23 32.57 -14.48 -46.58
CA PRO A 23 33.13 -13.84 -45.39
C PRO A 23 32.37 -12.58 -44.98
N LEU A 24 31.77 -11.87 -45.94
CA LEU A 24 30.98 -10.67 -45.65
C LEU A 24 29.71 -10.99 -44.86
N GLN A 25 29.05 -12.12 -45.13
CA GLN A 25 27.82 -12.49 -44.44
C GLN A 25 28.08 -12.89 -42.98
N THR A 26 29.12 -13.70 -42.74
CA THR A 26 29.52 -14.11 -41.39
C THR A 26 30.06 -12.94 -40.57
N VAL A 27 30.80 -12.02 -41.20
CA VAL A 27 31.29 -10.81 -40.54
C VAL A 27 30.13 -9.90 -40.11
N ILE A 28 29.11 -9.71 -40.96
CA ILE A 28 27.92 -8.92 -40.59
C ILE A 28 27.14 -9.59 -39.46
N GLU A 29 26.98 -10.92 -39.49
CA GLU A 29 26.25 -11.67 -38.46
C GLU A 29 26.93 -11.60 -37.09
N ILE A 30 28.27 -11.53 -37.05
CA ILE A 30 29.04 -11.35 -35.80
C ILE A 30 29.12 -9.87 -35.40
N LEU A 31 29.26 -8.94 -36.36
CA LEU A 31 29.32 -7.51 -36.08
C LEU A 31 27.98 -6.93 -35.63
N ALA A 32 26.85 -7.46 -36.11
CA ALA A 32 25.52 -6.99 -35.74
C ALA A 32 25.27 -6.98 -34.22
N PRO A 33 25.46 -8.10 -33.47
CA PRO A 33 25.29 -8.09 -32.02
C PRO A 33 26.34 -7.22 -31.31
N VAL A 34 27.55 -7.11 -31.84
CA VAL A 34 28.62 -6.26 -31.26
C VAL A 34 28.27 -4.78 -31.40
N LEU A 35 27.85 -4.34 -32.59
CA LEU A 35 27.41 -2.97 -32.84
C LEU A 35 26.19 -2.63 -31.99
N PHE A 36 25.23 -3.56 -31.86
CA PHE A 36 24.07 -3.38 -31.01
C PHE A 36 24.45 -3.23 -29.53
N SER A 37 25.41 -4.04 -29.06
CA SER A 37 25.92 -3.94 -27.69
C SER A 37 26.60 -2.59 -27.43
N ILE A 38 27.43 -2.12 -28.37
CA ILE A 38 28.09 -0.81 -28.27
C ILE A 38 27.04 0.32 -28.23
N LEU A 39 26.04 0.26 -29.11
CA LEU A 39 24.95 1.23 -29.16
C LEU A 39 24.21 1.34 -27.81
N LEU A 40 23.87 0.19 -27.20
CA LEU A 40 23.20 0.17 -25.90
C LEU A 40 24.05 0.78 -24.77
N VAL A 41 25.36 0.52 -24.77
CA VAL A 41 26.29 1.12 -23.80
C VAL A 41 26.37 2.63 -23.97
N VAL A 42 26.41 3.13 -25.22
CA VAL A 42 26.42 4.58 -25.50
C VAL A 42 25.12 5.23 -25.03
N ILE A 43 23.96 4.64 -25.36
CA ILE A 43 22.65 5.15 -24.89
C ILE A 43 22.63 5.18 -23.37
N ARG A 44 23.08 4.11 -22.71
CA ARG A 44 23.14 4.03 -21.24
C ARG A 44 24.07 5.10 -20.65
N SER A 45 25.14 5.45 -21.35
CA SER A 45 26.09 6.47 -20.92
C SER A 45 25.59 7.90 -21.17
N LEU A 46 24.64 8.08 -22.08
CA LEU A 46 23.97 9.36 -22.35
C LEU A 46 22.86 9.69 -21.34
N VAL A 47 22.43 8.70 -20.55
CA VAL A 47 21.47 8.91 -19.47
C VAL A 47 22.26 9.22 -18.21
N ASP A 48 22.37 10.50 -17.88
CA ASP A 48 22.97 10.93 -16.63
C ASP A 48 22.12 10.43 -15.45
N PRO A 49 22.72 9.75 -14.45
CA PRO A 49 21.99 9.32 -13.27
C PRO A 49 21.63 10.55 -12.43
N GLU A 50 20.33 10.80 -12.25
CA GLU A 50 19.84 11.83 -11.33
C GLU A 50 19.92 11.32 -9.89
N SER A 51 20.81 11.91 -9.09
CA SER A 51 20.89 11.64 -7.66
C SER A 51 19.83 12.46 -6.92
N HIS A 52 18.79 11.80 -6.42
CA HIS A 52 17.81 12.44 -5.55
C HIS A 52 18.22 12.28 -4.08
N ASP A 53 18.22 13.40 -3.35
CA ASP A 53 18.38 13.39 -1.90
C ASP A 53 17.18 12.71 -1.21
N ALA A 54 17.39 12.30 0.05
CA ALA A 54 16.32 11.73 0.86
C ALA A 54 15.20 12.77 1.08
N VAL A 55 14.05 12.55 0.44
CA VAL A 55 12.86 13.39 0.63
C VAL A 55 11.99 12.79 1.74
N ALA A 56 11.76 13.55 2.80
CA ALA A 56 10.76 13.23 3.80
C ALA A 56 9.37 13.58 3.26
N TYR A 57 8.55 12.57 3.00
CA TYR A 57 7.17 12.76 2.56
C TYR A 57 6.28 13.18 3.74
N LYS A 58 5.39 14.16 3.51
CA LYS A 58 4.35 14.50 4.49
C LYS A 58 3.42 13.29 4.67
N PRO A 59 2.98 12.99 5.91
CA PRO A 59 2.00 11.93 6.13
C PRO A 59 0.69 12.27 5.39
N PHE A 60 0.09 11.27 4.74
CA PHE A 60 -1.22 11.43 4.12
C PHE A 60 -2.31 11.20 5.17
N CYS A 61 -3.31 12.08 5.21
CA CYS A 61 -4.44 11.94 6.13
C CYS A 61 -5.51 11.07 5.49
N THR A 62 -5.79 9.92 6.10
CA THR A 62 -6.84 9.00 5.67
C THR A 62 -8.23 9.40 6.17
N ILE A 63 -8.31 10.28 7.18
CA ILE A 63 -9.57 10.68 7.80
C ILE A 63 -9.94 12.09 7.34
N PRO A 64 -11.07 12.29 6.66
CA PRO A 64 -11.57 13.63 6.34
C PRO A 64 -11.93 14.37 7.63
N ASN A 65 -11.54 15.65 7.71
CA ASN A 65 -11.85 16.55 8.80
C ASN A 65 -13.37 16.55 9.10
N LEU A 66 -13.79 15.92 10.20
CA LEU A 66 -15.18 15.93 10.67
C LEU A 66 -15.45 17.27 11.36
N THR A 67 -15.64 18.33 10.59
CA THR A 67 -16.01 19.62 11.18
C THR A 67 -17.49 19.64 11.54
N ALA A 68 -17.77 19.49 12.84
CA ALA A 68 -18.70 20.38 13.53
C ALA A 68 -18.18 20.60 14.97
N ALA A 69 -17.53 21.74 15.16
CA ALA A 69 -17.32 22.46 16.43
C ALA A 69 -16.09 22.20 17.31
N ASN A 70 -15.17 21.26 17.06
CA ASN A 70 -13.86 21.28 17.75
C ASN A 70 -12.72 20.80 16.84
N THR A 71 -11.80 21.71 16.50
CA THR A 71 -10.64 21.46 15.63
C THR A 71 -9.57 20.67 16.37
N TYR A 72 -9.65 19.34 16.34
CA TYR A 72 -8.49 18.49 16.60
C TYR A 72 -7.73 18.28 15.28
N ASN A 73 -6.52 18.84 15.20
CA ASN A 73 -5.61 18.60 14.09
C ASN A 73 -4.95 17.22 14.29
N LEU A 74 -5.64 16.12 13.95
CA LEU A 74 -5.04 14.78 13.95
C LEU A 74 -3.87 14.67 12.95
N CYS A 75 -3.89 15.52 11.93
CA CYS A 75 -2.74 15.83 11.11
C CYS A 75 -2.47 17.32 11.22
N GLY A 76 -1.22 17.71 11.45
CA GLY A 76 -0.81 19.11 11.32
C GLY A 76 -1.18 19.65 9.94
N GLU A 77 -1.83 20.81 9.94
CA GLU A 77 -2.25 21.64 8.80
C GLU A 77 -3.69 21.39 8.27
N PRO A 78 -4.57 22.42 8.24
CA PRO A 78 -5.97 22.26 7.85
C PRO A 78 -6.09 21.94 6.36
N GLN A 79 -6.39 20.68 6.04
CA GLN A 79 -6.66 20.25 4.67
C GLN A 79 -8.12 20.57 4.29
N VAL A 80 -8.31 21.24 3.14
CA VAL A 80 -9.64 21.45 2.55
C VAL A 80 -10.13 20.12 2.00
N VAL A 81 -11.02 19.45 2.74
CA VAL A 81 -11.63 18.19 2.30
C VAL A 81 -12.43 18.44 1.02
N SER A 82 -11.95 17.88 -0.09
CA SER A 82 -12.63 17.96 -1.39
C SER A 82 -14.08 17.50 -1.27
N SER A 83 -14.99 18.32 -1.81
CA SER A 83 -16.46 18.12 -1.77
C SER A 83 -16.91 16.76 -2.29
N LYS A 84 -16.09 16.12 -3.13
CA LYS A 84 -16.32 14.78 -3.68
C LYS A 84 -16.39 13.68 -2.61
N TYR A 85 -15.65 13.84 -1.51
CA TYR A 85 -15.61 12.87 -0.41
C TYR A 85 -16.60 13.18 0.72
N GLN A 86 -17.13 14.42 0.77
CA GLN A 86 -18.12 14.82 1.77
C GLN A 86 -19.45 14.06 1.59
N SER A 87 -19.82 13.68 0.37
CA SER A 87 -21.10 13.03 0.07
C SER A 87 -21.17 11.57 0.54
N ALA A 88 -20.06 10.83 0.46
CA ALA A 88 -19.97 9.46 0.99
C ALA A 88 -20.01 9.46 2.51
N PHE A 89 -19.32 10.41 3.15
CA PHE A 89 -19.29 10.53 4.60
C PHE A 89 -20.66 10.93 5.17
N ARG A 90 -21.38 11.87 4.51
CA ARG A 90 -22.75 12.24 4.90
C ARG A 90 -23.73 11.06 4.88
N ARG A 91 -23.56 10.08 3.99
CA ARG A 91 -24.39 8.88 3.96
C ARG A 91 -24.11 7.95 5.13
N PHE A 92 -22.85 7.85 5.56
CA PHE A 92 -22.49 7.08 6.75
C PHE A 92 -23.09 7.70 8.02
N THR A 93 -23.02 9.02 8.17
CA THR A 93 -23.62 9.72 9.32
C THR A 93 -25.15 9.64 9.31
N SER A 94 -25.81 9.65 8.15
CA SER A 94 -27.27 9.50 8.08
C SER A 94 -27.77 8.10 8.44
N LEU A 95 -26.94 7.05 8.31
CA LEU A 95 -27.31 5.69 8.75
C LEU A 95 -27.32 5.57 10.28
N ALA A 96 -26.63 6.47 10.98
CA ALA A 96 -26.66 6.54 12.43
C ALA A 96 -27.88 7.31 12.96
N GLU A 97 -28.63 8.02 12.09
CA GLU A 97 -29.67 9.00 12.48
C GLU A 97 -31.11 8.46 12.33
N ASP A 98 -31.31 7.30 11.70
CA ASP A 98 -32.65 6.75 11.41
C ASP A 98 -33.11 5.72 12.47
N ALA A 99 -33.33 6.20 13.69
CA ALA A 99 -34.26 5.58 14.62
C ALA A 99 -35.13 6.66 15.24
N THR A 100 -36.27 6.88 14.58
CA THR A 100 -37.52 7.53 15.03
C THR A 100 -37.40 8.49 16.22
N ASN A 101 -37.54 9.78 15.93
CA ASN A 101 -37.47 10.94 16.83
C ASN A 101 -36.05 11.43 17.17
N GLY A 102 -35.29 11.79 16.14
CA GLY A 102 -34.35 12.93 16.15
C GLY A 102 -33.09 12.86 17.02
N THR A 103 -32.89 11.81 17.81
CA THR A 103 -31.70 11.66 18.67
C THR A 103 -31.32 10.19 18.91
N ALA A 104 -31.47 9.31 17.93
CA ALA A 104 -30.76 8.05 18.00
C ALA A 104 -29.35 8.32 17.47
N LYS A 105 -28.36 8.39 18.36
CA LYS A 105 -26.96 8.23 17.98
C LYS A 105 -26.67 6.74 18.07
N GLY A 106 -26.20 6.12 16.99
CA GLY A 106 -25.69 4.75 17.09
C GLY A 106 -24.62 4.65 18.17
N MET A 107 -24.65 3.59 18.97
CA MET A 107 -23.64 3.38 20.02
C MET A 107 -22.38 2.76 19.40
N LEU A 108 -21.21 3.36 19.65
CA LEU A 108 -19.91 2.83 19.28
C LEU A 108 -19.17 2.40 20.53
N LEU A 109 -18.80 1.12 20.58
CA LEU A 109 -18.03 0.56 21.69
C LEU A 109 -16.55 0.55 21.32
N TYR A 110 -15.67 0.79 22.29
CA TYR A 110 -14.23 0.64 22.06
C TYR A 110 -13.51 0.05 23.28
N THR A 111 -12.39 -0.64 23.03
CA THR A 111 -11.52 -1.22 24.04
C THR A 111 -10.06 -1.19 23.57
N PRO A 112 -9.04 -1.01 24.43
CA PRO A 112 -9.13 -0.65 25.84
C PRO A 112 -9.40 0.86 26.04
N GLN A 113 -9.98 1.22 27.17
CA GLN A 113 -10.18 2.61 27.62
C GLN A 113 -8.85 3.24 28.10
N ASP A 114 -7.93 3.47 27.17
CA ASP A 114 -6.64 4.13 27.40
C ASP A 114 -6.66 5.59 26.90
N GLU A 115 -5.69 6.40 27.31
CA GLU A 115 -5.53 7.80 26.89
C GLU A 115 -5.39 7.89 25.35
N ALA A 116 -4.67 6.96 24.74
CA ALA A 116 -4.52 6.89 23.28
C ALA A 116 -5.82 6.54 22.56
N SER A 117 -6.52 5.49 23.00
CA SER A 117 -7.77 5.03 22.37
C SER A 117 -8.90 6.05 22.51
N SER A 118 -9.00 6.69 23.68
CA SER A 118 -10.00 7.74 23.93
C SER A 118 -9.71 8.99 23.10
N ALA A 119 -8.45 9.36 22.87
CA ALA A 119 -8.08 10.46 21.97
C ALA A 119 -8.46 10.18 20.51
N ILE A 120 -8.30 8.93 20.04
CA ILE A 120 -8.70 8.52 18.68
C ILE A 120 -10.22 8.51 18.52
N MET A 121 -10.94 8.10 19.57
CA MET A 121 -12.40 7.97 19.55
C MET A 121 -13.13 9.29 19.82
N ALA A 122 -12.54 10.24 20.56
CA ALA A 122 -13.12 11.54 20.87
C ALA A 122 -13.76 12.30 19.68
N PRO A 123 -13.13 12.33 18.48
CA PRO A 123 -13.73 12.80 17.22
C PRO A 123 -15.15 12.33 16.92
N LEU A 124 -15.43 11.06 17.24
CA LEU A 124 -16.65 10.36 16.83
C LEU A 124 -17.84 10.60 17.77
N ASN A 125 -17.62 11.22 18.94
CA ASN A 125 -18.67 11.57 19.90
C ASN A 125 -19.73 12.53 19.32
N SER A 126 -19.35 13.26 18.27
CA SER A 126 -20.26 14.14 17.55
C SER A 126 -21.39 13.36 16.85
N SER A 127 -21.08 12.21 16.26
CA SER A 127 -22.01 11.39 15.48
C SER A 127 -22.51 10.14 16.20
N PHE A 128 -21.76 9.64 17.17
CA PHE A 128 -22.04 8.38 17.87
C PHE A 128 -21.98 8.58 19.39
N GLU A 129 -22.70 7.74 20.12
CA GLU A 129 -22.54 7.62 21.58
C GLU A 129 -21.38 6.67 21.87
N LEU A 130 -20.32 7.16 22.52
CA LEU A 130 -19.10 6.38 22.76
C LEU A 130 -19.14 5.69 24.13
N VAL A 131 -18.92 4.38 24.15
CA VAL A 131 -18.76 3.60 25.38
C VAL A 131 -17.42 2.88 25.38
N GLY A 132 -16.57 3.18 26.36
CA GLY A 132 -15.26 2.55 26.53
C GLY A 132 -15.32 1.38 27.50
N PHE A 133 -14.59 0.31 27.19
CA PHE A 133 -14.40 -0.85 28.06
C PHE A 133 -12.92 -1.11 28.31
N ASN A 134 -12.60 -1.72 29.47
CA ASN A 134 -11.23 -2.09 29.82
C ASN A 134 -10.82 -3.46 29.23
N SER A 135 -11.79 -4.32 28.94
CA SER A 135 -11.59 -5.68 28.46
C SER A 135 -12.49 -5.98 27.26
N SER A 136 -11.97 -6.76 26.32
CA SER A 136 -12.70 -7.21 25.13
C SER A 136 -13.91 -8.08 25.48
N THR A 137 -13.78 -8.92 26.52
CA THR A 137 -14.88 -9.78 27.01
C THR A 137 -16.06 -8.97 27.56
N ASP A 138 -15.79 -7.86 28.27
CA ASP A 138 -16.85 -7.00 28.82
C ASP A 138 -17.58 -6.25 27.70
N MET A 139 -16.84 -5.85 26.66
CA MET A 139 -17.43 -5.25 25.47
C MET A 139 -18.31 -6.25 24.69
N GLU A 140 -17.84 -7.48 24.51
CA GLU A 140 -18.57 -8.53 23.80
C GLU A 140 -19.88 -8.89 24.53
N THR A 141 -19.82 -9.06 25.85
CA THR A 141 -21.02 -9.32 26.66
C THR A 141 -22.00 -8.15 26.59
N HIS A 142 -21.51 -6.91 26.60
CA HIS A 142 -22.35 -5.73 26.42
C HIS A 142 -22.96 -5.66 25.00
N PHE A 143 -22.20 -6.00 23.96
CA PHE A 143 -22.69 -6.04 22.58
C PHE A 143 -23.82 -7.07 22.43
N LEU A 144 -23.64 -8.26 22.97
CA LEU A 144 -24.64 -9.33 22.95
C LEU A 144 -25.89 -9.00 23.78
N ALA A 145 -25.73 -8.24 24.87
CA ALA A 145 -26.83 -7.81 25.73
C ALA A 145 -27.60 -6.59 25.17
N ALA A 146 -26.92 -5.64 24.52
CA ALA A 146 -27.49 -4.37 24.05
C ALA A 146 -28.19 -4.47 22.68
N GLY A 147 -27.96 -5.53 21.90
CA GLY A 147 -28.71 -5.80 20.66
C GLY A 147 -28.58 -4.70 19.59
N GLN A 148 -29.70 -4.33 18.94
CA GLN A 148 -29.76 -3.49 17.73
C GLN A 148 -29.33 -2.02 17.89
N ALA A 149 -29.05 -1.56 19.12
CA ALA A 149 -28.64 -0.18 19.38
C ALA A 149 -27.13 0.07 19.18
N VAL A 150 -26.34 -1.01 19.08
CA VAL A 150 -24.89 -0.92 18.88
C VAL A 150 -24.56 -0.96 17.40
N PHE A 151 -23.89 0.09 16.91
CA PHE A 151 -23.49 0.19 15.52
C PHE A 151 -22.23 -0.65 15.22
N ALA A 152 -21.18 -0.51 16.05
CA ALA A 152 -19.95 -1.27 15.92
C ALA A 152 -19.14 -1.26 17.23
N GLY A 153 -18.29 -2.28 17.39
CA GLY A 153 -17.25 -2.34 18.41
C GLY A 153 -15.86 -2.26 17.77
N VAL A 154 -14.97 -1.44 18.33
CA VAL A 154 -13.59 -1.25 17.85
C VAL A 154 -12.62 -1.71 18.93
N GLU A 155 -11.87 -2.77 18.63
CA GLU A 155 -10.77 -3.23 19.47
C GLU A 155 -9.44 -2.66 18.97
N PHE A 156 -8.79 -1.88 19.83
CA PHE A 156 -7.46 -1.33 19.60
C PHE A 156 -6.41 -2.24 20.20
N TYR A 157 -5.54 -2.76 19.35
CA TYR A 157 -4.37 -3.49 19.80
C TYR A 157 -3.28 -2.50 20.19
N ASN A 158 -2.67 -2.72 21.35
CA ASN A 158 -1.52 -1.94 21.79
C ASN A 158 -0.30 -2.31 20.93
N LEU A 159 -0.04 -1.52 19.89
CA LEU A 159 1.10 -1.69 18.98
C LEU A 159 2.47 -1.50 19.67
N SER A 160 2.52 -1.09 20.94
CA SER A 160 3.80 -0.93 21.67
C SER A 160 4.44 -2.27 22.07
N LYS A 161 3.70 -3.39 22.07
CA LYS A 161 4.27 -4.71 22.40
C LYS A 161 4.81 -5.50 21.22
N GLU A 162 4.46 -5.14 19.99
CA GLU A 162 4.82 -5.94 18.80
C GLU A 162 5.94 -5.31 17.94
N ASN A 163 6.27 -4.03 18.17
CA ASN A 163 7.26 -3.30 17.36
C ASN A 163 8.69 -3.23 17.95
N VAL A 164 9.03 -4.05 18.95
CA VAL A 164 10.42 -4.15 19.45
C VAL A 164 11.17 -5.36 18.88
N ASP A 165 10.48 -6.37 18.35
CA ASP A 165 11.13 -7.61 17.87
C ASP A 165 11.43 -7.64 16.36
N PHE A 166 10.94 -6.66 15.58
CA PHE A 166 11.18 -6.62 14.13
C PHE A 166 12.37 -5.72 13.71
N ALA A 167 13.08 -5.12 14.66
CA ALA A 167 14.21 -4.22 14.39
C ALA A 167 15.61 -4.85 14.62
N LEU A 168 15.72 -6.11 15.05
CA LEU A 168 17.01 -6.80 15.18
C LEU A 168 16.91 -8.30 14.81
N ARG A 169 16.82 -8.60 13.52
CA ARG A 169 17.35 -9.84 12.95
C ARG A 169 17.68 -9.70 11.47
#